data_AF-A0AAU4B6Y6-F1
#
_entry.id   AF-A0AAU4B6Y6-F1
#
_cell.length_a   1.000
_cell.length_b   1.000
_cell.length_c   1.000
_cell.angle_alpha   90.00
_cell.angle_beta   90.00
_cell.angle_gamma   90.00
#
_symmetry.space_group_name_H-M   'P 1'
#
loop_
_entity.id
_entity.type
_entity.pdbx_description
1 polymer ?
#
loop_
_entity_poly.entity_id
_entity_poly.type
_entity_poly.pdbx_seq_one_letter_code
_entity_poly.pdbx_strand_id
1 'polypeptide(L)'
;MPLATGLAAAALLGLLTFLATARRGGGRHRSANEHPESLTAVLGPGDEEYLAWLADHHWPGDEYLELEQEWLGEPAAAEQAGPYESPLCPRCDLRCEDVWPCPTCGRMLHSSCGHGMRRRRVDRPYRTHGTNPEAVIAEWICTGCASVVGLDVDHGGEPDEGLLR
;
A
#
# COMPACT_ATOMS: atom_id res chain seq x y z
N MET A 1 -53.47 -46.94 5.20
CA MET A 1 -52.74 -45.78 5.76
C MET A 1 -52.07 -44.93 4.67
N PRO A 2 -52.81 -44.29 3.74
CA PRO A 2 -52.20 -43.48 2.65
C PRO A 2 -52.08 -41.97 2.94
N LEU A 3 -52.68 -41.46 4.02
CA LEU A 3 -52.73 -40.03 4.34
C LEU A 3 -51.41 -39.48 4.92
N ALA A 4 -50.65 -40.30 5.65
CA ALA A 4 -49.40 -39.87 6.27
C ALA A 4 -48.27 -39.60 5.26
N THR A 5 -48.24 -40.34 4.15
CA THR A 5 -47.24 -40.17 3.07
C THR A 5 -47.47 -38.92 2.23
N GLY A 6 -48.72 -38.45 2.09
CA GLY A 6 -49.03 -37.24 1.34
C GLY A 6 -48.54 -35.96 2.04
N LEU A 7 -48.68 -35.90 3.37
CA LEU A 7 -48.24 -34.74 4.17
C LEU A 7 -46.71 -34.62 4.23
N ALA A 8 -45.99 -35.75 4.33
CA ALA A 8 -44.53 -35.76 4.29
C ALA A 8 -43.98 -35.27 2.95
N ALA A 9 -44.61 -35.67 1.83
CA ALA A 9 -44.22 -35.22 0.50
C ALA A 9 -44.49 -33.72 0.27
N ALA A 10 -45.62 -33.20 0.75
CA ALA A 10 -45.94 -31.78 0.67
C ALA A 10 -44.99 -30.91 1.52
N ALA A 11 -44.61 -31.39 2.72
CA ALA A 11 -43.64 -30.70 3.58
C ALA A 11 -42.23 -30.67 2.96
N LEU A 12 -41.80 -31.77 2.34
CA LEU A 12 -40.53 -31.85 1.62
C LEU A 12 -40.51 -30.94 0.38
N LEU A 13 -41.59 -30.92 -0.41
CA LEU A 13 -41.72 -30.00 -1.54
C LEU A 13 -41.70 -28.54 -1.09
N GLY A 14 -42.40 -28.21 -0.01
CA GLY A 14 -42.39 -26.87 0.60
C GLY A 14 -40.98 -26.45 1.04
N LEU A 15 -40.27 -27.32 1.76
CA LEU A 15 -38.90 -27.07 2.22
C LEU A 15 -37.92 -26.89 1.05
N LEU A 16 -38.03 -27.73 0.00
CA LEU A 16 -37.19 -27.64 -1.19
C LEU A 16 -37.46 -26.34 -1.97
N THR A 17 -38.73 -25.92 -2.10
CA THR A 17 -39.05 -24.64 -2.72
C THR A 17 -38.54 -23.46 -1.91
N PHE A 18 -38.64 -23.50 -0.57
CA PHE A 18 -38.14 -22.44 0.30
C PHE A 18 -36.61 -22.31 0.24
N LEU A 19 -35.89 -23.44 0.24
CA LEU A 19 -34.44 -23.46 0.07
C LEU A 19 -34.02 -22.98 -1.32
N ALA A 20 -34.77 -23.31 -2.38
CA ALA A 20 -34.50 -22.83 -3.73
C ALA A 20 -34.74 -21.32 -3.88
N THR A 21 -35.77 -20.76 -3.23
CA THR A 21 -36.02 -19.31 -3.22
C THR A 21 -35.02 -18.55 -2.37
N ALA A 22 -34.63 -19.09 -1.20
CA ALA A 22 -33.60 -18.50 -0.35
C ALA A 22 -32.24 -18.43 -1.06
N ARG A 23 -31.89 -19.45 -1.86
CA ARG A 23 -30.66 -19.44 -2.67
C ARG A 23 -30.71 -18.51 -3.87
N ARG A 24 -31.90 -18.20 -4.41
CA ARG A 24 -32.04 -17.26 -5.54
C ARG A 24 -32.07 -15.79 -5.13
N GLY A 25 -32.43 -15.48 -3.88
CA GLY A 25 -32.44 -14.11 -3.37
C GLY A 25 -31.06 -13.52 -3.06
N GLY A 26 -30.03 -14.35 -2.88
CA GLY A 26 -28.67 -13.91 -2.54
C GLY A 26 -27.70 -13.78 -3.72
N GLY A 27 -28.10 -14.22 -4.91
CA GLY A 27 -27.27 -14.15 -6.11
C GLY A 27 -27.32 -12.78 -6.77
N ARG A 28 -26.76 -11.75 -6.11
CA ARG A 28 -26.34 -10.55 -6.84
C ARG A 28 -25.47 -11.00 -8.01
N HIS A 29 -25.82 -10.48 -9.18
CA HIS A 29 -25.13 -10.66 -10.44
C HIS A 29 -23.65 -10.29 -10.27
N ARG A 30 -22.80 -11.24 -9.85
CA ARG A 30 -21.35 -11.08 -9.85
C ARG A 30 -20.94 -11.12 -11.31
N SER A 31 -20.87 -9.95 -11.94
CA SER A 31 -20.28 -9.82 -13.26
C SER A 31 -18.85 -10.35 -13.13
N ALA A 32 -18.50 -11.37 -13.91
CA ALA A 32 -17.18 -11.99 -13.86
C ALA A 32 -16.07 -11.08 -14.46
N ASN A 33 -16.32 -9.77 -14.53
CA ASN A 33 -15.52 -8.78 -15.25
C ASN A 33 -15.36 -7.45 -14.51
N GLU A 34 -15.83 -7.31 -13.28
CA GLU A 34 -15.51 -6.15 -12.44
C GLU A 34 -14.26 -6.46 -11.61
N HIS A 35 -13.23 -5.63 -11.82
CA HIS A 35 -12.06 -5.54 -10.96
C HIS A 35 -12.51 -5.42 -9.49
N PRO A 36 -11.79 -6.01 -8.51
CA PRO A 36 -12.29 -6.09 -7.14
C PRO A 36 -12.60 -4.69 -6.62
N GLU A 37 -13.84 -4.52 -6.20
CA GLU A 37 -14.36 -3.29 -5.65
C GLU A 37 -13.55 -2.95 -4.42
N SER A 38 -12.77 -1.86 -4.50
CA SER A 38 -11.88 -1.24 -3.50
C SER A 38 -11.37 -2.11 -2.33
N LEU A 39 -10.06 -2.07 -2.08
CA LEU A 39 -9.44 -2.53 -0.81
C LEU A 39 -10.03 -1.87 0.46
N THR A 40 -10.95 -0.91 0.31
CA THR A 40 -11.66 -0.21 1.38
C THR A 40 -13.16 -0.49 1.41
N ALA A 41 -13.66 -1.54 0.72
CA ALA A 41 -15.06 -1.89 0.79
C ALA A 41 -15.47 -2.20 2.24
N VAL A 42 -16.47 -1.49 2.76
CA VAL A 42 -17.02 -1.75 4.09
C VAL A 42 -17.70 -3.10 4.06
N LEU A 43 -17.16 -4.05 4.82
CA LEU A 43 -17.66 -5.42 4.87
C LEU A 43 -18.89 -5.50 5.78
N GLY A 44 -19.75 -6.47 5.49
CA GLY A 44 -20.81 -6.84 6.43
C GLY A 44 -20.22 -7.65 7.59
N PRO A 45 -20.83 -7.64 8.79
CA PRO A 45 -20.29 -8.34 9.96
C PRO A 45 -20.00 -9.84 9.73
N GLY A 46 -20.85 -10.53 8.97
CA GLY A 46 -20.63 -11.95 8.66
C GLY A 46 -19.47 -12.21 7.68
N ASP A 47 -19.20 -11.27 6.78
CA ASP A 47 -18.06 -11.37 5.88
C ASP A 47 -16.76 -11.09 6.64
N GLU A 48 -16.77 -10.14 7.57
CA GLU A 48 -15.65 -9.88 8.48
C GLU A 48 -15.33 -11.11 9.36
N GLU A 49 -16.33 -11.72 9.99
CA GLU A 49 -16.15 -12.93 10.79
C GLU A 49 -15.60 -14.10 9.96
N TYR A 50 -16.10 -14.26 8.73
CA TYR A 50 -15.61 -15.30 7.83
C TYR A 50 -14.15 -15.08 7.43
N LEU A 51 -13.74 -13.85 7.13
CA LEU A 51 -12.36 -13.52 6.80
C LEU A 51 -11.43 -13.65 8.00
N ALA A 52 -11.87 -13.24 9.20
CA ALA A 52 -11.13 -13.43 10.43
C ALA A 52 -10.89 -14.92 10.71
N TRP A 53 -11.92 -15.75 10.56
CA TRP A 53 -11.79 -17.20 10.68
C TRP A 53 -10.84 -17.79 9.61
N LEU A 54 -10.93 -17.30 8.37
CA LEU A 54 -10.08 -17.77 7.28
C LEU A 54 -8.60 -17.45 7.54
N ALA A 55 -8.31 -16.25 8.07
CA ALA A 55 -6.97 -15.83 8.46
C ALA A 55 -6.41 -16.73 9.57
N ASP A 56 -7.18 -16.94 10.65
CA ASP A 56 -6.81 -17.83 11.76
C ASP A 56 -6.53 -19.26 11.30
N HIS A 57 -7.35 -19.79 10.37
CA HIS A 57 -7.20 -21.15 9.89
C HIS A 57 -5.98 -21.36 8.97
N HIS A 58 -5.72 -20.40 8.07
CA HIS A 58 -4.66 -20.55 7.06
C HIS A 58 -3.30 -20.03 7.51
N TRP A 59 -3.25 -19.26 8.59
CA TRP A 59 -2.03 -18.66 9.10
C TRP A 59 -1.82 -18.93 10.61
N PRO A 60 -1.79 -20.20 11.05
CA PRO A 60 -1.57 -20.51 12.46
C PRO A 60 -0.14 -20.09 12.85
N GLY A 61 -0.02 -19.13 13.76
CA GLY A 61 1.27 -18.52 14.15
C GLY A 61 1.66 -17.35 13.25
N ASP A 62 0.73 -16.41 13.02
CA ASP A 62 1.01 -15.19 12.28
C ASP A 62 2.04 -14.33 13.02
N GLU A 63 3.28 -14.42 12.56
CA GLU A 63 4.42 -13.64 13.05
C GLU A 63 4.13 -12.13 13.04
N TYR A 64 3.26 -11.64 12.14
CA TYR A 64 2.85 -10.24 12.11
C TYR A 64 1.82 -9.90 13.19
N LEU A 65 0.91 -10.82 13.52
CA LEU A 65 -0.05 -10.66 14.62
C LEU A 65 0.65 -10.74 15.98
N GLU A 66 1.69 -11.57 16.09
CA GLU A 66 2.57 -11.62 17.27
C GLU A 66 3.37 -10.32 17.41
N LEU A 67 3.91 -9.79 16.31
CA LEU A 67 4.58 -8.49 16.27
C LEU A 67 3.63 -7.32 16.59
N GLU A 68 2.39 -7.34 16.10
CA GLU A 68 1.37 -6.35 16.43
C GLU A 68 0.99 -6.42 17.93
N GLN A 69 0.88 -7.62 18.49
CA GLN A 69 0.67 -7.81 19.93
C GLN A 69 1.87 -7.34 20.76
N GLU A 70 3.10 -7.53 20.28
CA GLU A 70 4.31 -6.96 20.89
C GLU A 70 4.24 -5.42 20.87
N TRP A 71 3.82 -4.81 19.76
CA TRP A 71 3.66 -3.35 19.63
C TRP A 71 2.53 -2.79 20.51
N LEU A 72 1.41 -3.49 20.62
CA LEU A 72 0.29 -3.11 21.50
C LEU A 72 0.61 -3.37 22.99
N GLY A 73 1.46 -4.35 23.26
CA GLY A 73 1.91 -4.77 24.58
C GLY A 73 3.04 -3.94 25.16
N GLU A 74 3.69 -3.07 24.37
CA GLU A 74 4.66 -2.06 24.79
C GLU A 74 3.94 -0.78 25.27
N PRO A 75 3.69 -0.60 26.59
CA PRO A 75 3.14 0.64 27.09
C PRO A 75 4.30 1.65 27.16
N ALA A 76 4.23 2.72 26.35
CA ALA A 76 5.05 3.94 26.51
C ALA A 76 6.56 3.87 26.19
N ALA A 77 7.03 2.96 25.32
CA ALA A 77 8.31 3.14 24.63
C ALA A 77 8.15 3.87 23.27
N ALA A 78 6.99 3.74 22.62
CA ALA A 78 6.64 4.52 21.43
C ALA A 78 6.45 6.02 21.71
N GLU A 79 6.21 6.42 22.97
CA GLU A 79 6.20 7.84 23.39
C GLU A 79 7.61 8.38 23.68
N GLN A 80 8.66 7.54 23.65
CA GLN A 80 10.06 7.95 23.86
C GLN A 80 10.91 7.93 22.58
N ALA A 81 10.37 7.43 21.47
CA ALA A 81 10.80 7.94 20.18
C ALA A 81 10.28 9.37 20.08
N GLY A 82 11.04 10.32 20.65
CA GLY A 82 10.75 11.75 20.55
C GLY A 82 10.44 12.10 19.09
N PRO A 83 9.62 13.16 18.83
CA PRO A 83 9.20 13.51 17.48
C PRO A 83 10.44 13.47 16.59
N TYR A 84 10.45 12.58 15.58
CA TYR A 84 11.59 12.42 14.69
C TYR A 84 11.99 13.81 14.21
N GLU A 85 13.05 14.36 14.80
CA GLU A 85 13.44 15.73 14.53
C GLU A 85 14.09 15.69 13.15
N SER A 86 13.29 15.98 12.13
CA SER A 86 13.78 16.08 10.76
C SER A 86 14.95 17.09 10.77
N PRO A 87 16.13 16.68 10.28
CA PRO A 87 17.32 17.50 10.38
C PRO A 87 17.14 18.81 9.61
N LEU A 88 17.73 19.88 10.12
CA LEU A 88 17.71 21.18 9.45
C LEU A 88 18.68 21.18 8.27
N CYS A 89 18.24 21.73 7.14
CA CYS A 89 19.17 22.02 6.06
C CYS A 89 20.05 23.23 6.44
N PRO A 90 21.39 23.09 6.47
CA PRO A 90 22.29 24.17 6.91
C PRO A 90 22.35 25.36 5.95
N ARG A 91 21.73 25.28 4.76
CA ARG A 91 21.70 26.37 3.77
C ARG A 91 20.46 27.25 3.86
N CYS A 92 19.28 26.65 4.07
CA CYS A 92 18.00 27.35 3.99
C CYS A 92 17.19 27.27 5.28
N ASP A 93 17.70 26.56 6.29
CA ASP A 93 17.10 26.43 7.64
C ASP A 93 15.67 25.86 7.64
N LEU A 94 15.28 25.20 6.55
CA LEU A 94 13.99 24.53 6.44
C LEU A 94 14.11 23.10 6.97
N ARG A 95 13.11 22.71 7.78
CA ARG A 95 12.80 21.31 8.09
C ARG A 95 11.82 20.85 7.03
N CYS A 96 12.27 19.99 6.13
CA CYS A 96 11.42 19.37 5.13
C CYS A 96 11.70 17.86 5.15
N GLU A 97 10.69 17.08 4.76
CA GLU A 97 10.80 15.62 4.51
C GLU A 97 11.93 15.32 3.49
N ASP A 98 12.28 16.34 2.70
CA ASP A 98 13.36 16.40 1.73
C ASP A 98 14.76 16.65 2.32
N VAL A 99 14.97 16.58 3.65
CA VAL A 99 16.29 16.77 4.27
C VAL A 99 16.77 15.48 4.92
N TRP A 100 17.89 14.94 4.45
CA TRP A 100 18.42 13.67 4.95
C TRP A 100 19.96 13.59 4.93
N PRO A 101 20.60 12.78 5.78
CA PRO A 101 22.03 12.54 5.70
C PRO A 101 22.38 11.58 4.55
N CYS A 102 23.49 11.85 3.87
CA CYS A 102 24.03 10.94 2.85
C CYS A 102 24.36 9.58 3.48
N PRO A 103 23.86 8.45 2.96
CA PRO A 103 24.05 7.13 3.59
C PRO A 103 25.52 6.70 3.63
N THR A 104 26.34 7.19 2.70
CA THR A 104 27.76 6.85 2.62
C THR A 104 28.68 7.69 3.53
N CYS A 105 28.38 8.98 3.75
CA CYS A 105 29.32 9.88 4.45
C CYS A 105 28.67 10.82 5.48
N GLY A 106 27.37 10.71 5.70
CA GLY A 106 26.63 11.52 6.68
C GLY A 106 26.43 12.99 6.32
N ARG A 107 26.97 13.48 5.18
CA ARG A 107 26.75 14.87 4.75
C ARG A 107 25.25 15.15 4.59
N MET A 108 24.78 16.29 5.12
CA MET A 108 23.40 16.72 4.94
C MET A 108 23.07 17.02 3.48
N LEU A 109 21.95 16.48 3.02
CA LEU A 109 21.41 16.59 1.67
C LEU A 109 20.02 17.23 1.73
N HIS A 110 19.71 18.10 0.77
CA HIS A 110 18.37 18.66 0.62
C HIS A 110 18.02 18.75 -0.87
N SER A 111 17.03 17.98 -1.34
CA SER A 111 16.60 17.97 -2.76
C SER A 111 16.11 19.33 -3.22
N SER A 112 15.19 19.93 -2.47
CA SER A 112 14.51 21.17 -2.87
C SER A 112 15.45 22.36 -3.07
N CYS A 113 16.47 22.56 -2.21
CA CYS A 113 17.45 23.65 -2.38
C CYS A 113 18.80 23.21 -3.00
N GLY A 114 18.93 21.92 -3.32
CA GLY A 114 20.14 21.31 -3.86
C GLY A 114 21.34 21.28 -2.89
N HIS A 115 21.14 21.46 -1.58
CA HIS A 115 22.26 21.44 -0.64
C HIS A 115 22.93 20.05 -0.61
N GLY A 116 24.26 20.04 -0.59
CA GLY A 116 25.05 18.82 -0.46
C GLY A 116 25.07 17.92 -1.70
N MET A 117 24.32 18.24 -2.75
CA MET A 117 24.18 17.43 -3.96
C MET A 117 24.41 18.23 -5.24
N ARG A 118 24.75 17.52 -6.32
CA ARG A 118 24.82 18.09 -7.68
C ARG A 118 24.15 17.15 -8.66
N ARG A 119 23.48 17.72 -9.66
CA ARG A 119 22.86 16.95 -10.74
C ARG A 119 23.87 16.64 -11.83
N ARG A 120 23.94 15.38 -12.28
CA ARG A 120 24.74 14.90 -13.42
C ARG A 120 23.81 14.27 -14.45
N ARG A 121 23.72 14.85 -15.65
CA ARG A 121 23.02 14.19 -16.77
C ARG A 121 23.73 12.90 -17.15
N VAL A 122 22.97 11.86 -17.47
CA VAL A 122 23.52 10.61 -17.99
C VAL A 122 23.53 10.65 -19.51
N ASP A 123 24.65 10.26 -20.12
CA ASP A 123 24.80 10.31 -21.58
C ASP A 123 23.91 9.29 -22.30
N ARG A 124 23.64 8.17 -21.63
CA ARG A 124 22.77 7.10 -22.12
C ARG A 124 21.73 6.80 -21.03
N PRO A 125 20.48 7.24 -21.20
CA PRO A 125 19.42 6.91 -20.26
C PRO A 125 19.31 5.40 -20.05
N TYR A 126 19.25 4.99 -18.79
CA TYR A 126 19.06 3.59 -18.39
C TYR A 126 17.75 3.46 -17.64
N ARG A 127 17.23 2.23 -17.50
CA ARG A 127 15.92 2.01 -16.86
C ARG A 127 16.06 1.62 -15.40
N THR A 128 15.15 2.10 -14.57
CA THR A 128 14.99 1.59 -13.20
C THR A 128 14.50 0.12 -13.24
N HIS A 129 14.83 -0.63 -12.20
CA HIS A 129 14.32 -1.99 -12.03
C HIS A 129 12.98 -1.95 -11.29
N GLY A 130 11.92 -2.53 -11.86
CA GLY A 130 10.60 -2.58 -11.23
C GLY A 130 9.48 -2.88 -12.21
N THR A 131 8.24 -2.89 -11.69
CA THR A 131 7.02 -3.20 -12.46
C THR A 131 6.71 -2.16 -13.54
N ASN A 132 7.14 -0.91 -13.35
CA ASN A 132 7.05 0.16 -14.35
C ASN A 132 8.43 0.82 -14.53
N PRO A 133 9.25 0.37 -15.49
CA PRO A 133 10.63 0.83 -15.62
C PRO A 133 10.71 2.21 -16.29
N GLU A 134 11.12 3.20 -15.53
CA GLU A 134 11.28 4.60 -15.96
C GLU A 134 12.71 4.86 -16.47
N ALA A 135 12.85 5.75 -17.46
CA ALA A 135 14.15 6.10 -18.02
C ALA A 135 14.84 7.15 -17.14
N VAL A 136 15.97 6.81 -16.53
CA VAL A 136 16.81 7.74 -15.77
C VAL A 136 17.54 8.67 -16.73
N ILE A 137 17.32 9.97 -16.60
CA ILE A 137 17.91 11.04 -17.43
C ILE A 137 18.99 11.85 -16.69
N ALA A 138 19.03 11.77 -15.36
CA ALA A 138 20.13 12.28 -14.57
C ALA A 138 20.24 11.60 -13.20
N GLU A 139 21.38 11.80 -12.56
CA GLU A 139 21.68 11.32 -11.23
C GLU A 139 21.99 12.50 -10.31
N TRP A 140 21.51 12.43 -9.07
CA TRP A 140 21.92 13.32 -8.00
C TRP A 140 23.11 12.71 -7.28
N ILE A 141 24.21 13.45 -7.26
CA ILE A 141 25.49 12.98 -6.73
C ILE A 141 25.84 13.77 -5.47
N CYS A 142 26.16 13.07 -4.38
CA CYS A 142 26.68 13.69 -3.17
C CYS A 142 27.98 14.45 -3.47
N THR A 143 28.08 15.68 -3.01
CA THR A 143 29.28 16.52 -3.17
C THR A 143 30.40 16.16 -2.20
N GLY A 144 30.13 15.31 -1.21
CA GLY A 144 31.11 14.87 -0.20
C GLY A 144 31.87 13.60 -0.59
N CYS A 145 31.14 12.57 -1.02
CA CYS A 145 31.72 11.24 -1.30
C CYS A 145 31.46 10.73 -2.73
N ALA A 146 30.80 11.53 -3.57
CA ALA A 146 30.44 11.17 -4.95
C ALA A 146 29.50 9.95 -5.10
N SER A 147 28.81 9.52 -4.04
CA SER A 147 27.75 8.52 -4.15
C SER A 147 26.55 9.07 -4.93
N VAL A 148 25.85 8.20 -5.66
CA VAL A 148 24.52 8.50 -6.21
C VAL A 148 23.52 8.44 -5.06
N VAL A 149 22.73 9.50 -4.89
CA VAL A 149 21.79 9.67 -3.77
C VAL A 149 20.35 9.91 -4.22
N GLY A 150 20.13 10.02 -5.53
CA GLY A 150 18.81 10.18 -6.13
C GLY A 150 18.88 10.04 -7.64
N LEU A 151 17.76 9.73 -8.25
CA LEU A 151 17.61 9.57 -9.70
C LEU A 151 16.56 10.58 -10.19
N ASP A 152 16.82 11.15 -11.36
CA ASP A 152 15.89 12.00 -12.09
C ASP A 152 15.45 11.20 -13.32
N VAL A 153 14.15 10.96 -13.43
CA VAL A 153 13.55 10.06 -14.43
C VAL A 153 12.70 10.86 -15.41
N ASP A 154 12.62 10.35 -16.63
CA ASP A 154 11.73 10.90 -17.65
C ASP A 154 10.29 10.49 -17.34
N HIS A 155 9.51 11.45 -16.84
CA HIS A 155 8.08 11.27 -16.59
C HIS A 155 7.21 11.40 -17.87
N GLY A 156 7.82 11.47 -19.06
CA GLY A 156 7.09 11.48 -20.33
C GLY A 156 6.25 12.73 -20.53
N GLY A 157 6.84 13.90 -20.26
CA GLY A 157 6.13 15.18 -20.17
C GLY A 157 5.16 15.45 -21.32
N GLU A 158 3.93 15.84 -20.96
CA GLU A 158 3.27 16.89 -21.74
C GLU A 158 4.22 18.11 -21.77
N PRO A 159 4.36 18.78 -22.92
CA PRO A 159 5.29 19.89 -23.06
C PRO A 159 4.95 20.99 -22.06
N ASP A 160 5.98 21.41 -21.33
CA ASP A 160 6.02 22.60 -20.48
C ASP A 160 5.67 23.83 -21.36
N GLU A 161 4.38 24.17 -21.44
CA GLU A 161 3.94 25.46 -21.95
C GLU A 161 4.37 26.55 -20.97
N GLY A 162 5.62 26.98 -21.16
CA GLY A 162 6.08 28.35 -20.98
C GLY A 162 5.53 29.11 -19.77
N LEU A 163 6.21 29.00 -18.64
CA LEU A 163 6.32 30.12 -17.70
C LEU A 163 7.66 30.84 -17.87
N LEU A 164 7.75 31.53 -19.00
CA LEU A 164 8.58 32.72 -19.13
C LEU A 164 7.87 33.89 -18.42
N ARG A 165 8.38 34.31 -17.25
CA ARG A 165 8.65 35.72 -16.92
C ARG A 165 9.32 35.87 -15.56
#